data_AF-A0A023FG94-F1
#
_entry.id   AF-A0A023FG94-F1
#
_cell.length_a   1.000
_cell.length_b   1.000
_cell.length_c   1.000
_cell.angle_alpha   90.00
_cell.angle_beta   90.00
_cell.angle_gamma   90.00
#
_symmetry.space_group_name_H-M   'P 1'
#
loop_
_entity.id
_entity.type
_entity.pdbx_description
1 polymer ?
#
loop_
_entity_poly.entity_id
_entity_poly.type
_entity_poly.pdbx_seq_one_letter_code
_entity_poly.pdbx_strand_id
1 'polypeptide(L)'
;MEKPNIQVVAIAFLIVGLCSSASQGTQERIDSGELDIYKFLSGADGILTLSSSKEGLRCRYDAIGIVTTINVTLTRYLLERSNREHLLRQNRPQRLELTGRFNKWNSNFDVQEKYDTVVLTNKGGGYTSTETIIYHKNKCAVFSVSGSRNAIGSRTPKTILEVRWKYSGGSESDQLLCLQDAKNFLRQQPSTQPKLLGDQSCLPKTATPESA
;
A
#
# COMPACT_ATOMS: atom_id res chain seq x y z
N MET A 1 -38.29 -68.14 52.47
CA MET A 1 -37.01 -67.75 51.84
C MET A 1 -37.26 -66.51 51.01
N GLU A 2 -37.04 -65.36 51.61
CA GLU A 2 -37.27 -64.04 51.01
C GLU A 2 -36.07 -63.65 50.13
N LYS A 3 -36.33 -63.18 48.91
CA LYS A 3 -35.33 -62.65 47.99
C LYS A 3 -35.07 -61.17 48.32
N PRO A 4 -33.81 -60.70 48.35
CA PRO A 4 -33.53 -59.27 48.51
C PRO A 4 -33.76 -58.51 47.20
N ASN A 5 -34.45 -57.38 47.31
CA ASN A 5 -34.62 -56.36 46.29
C ASN A 5 -33.31 -55.56 46.14
N ILE A 6 -32.71 -55.59 44.95
CA ILE A 6 -31.59 -54.72 44.58
C ILE A 6 -32.19 -53.46 43.97
N GLN A 7 -32.17 -52.35 44.71
CA GLN A 7 -32.48 -51.03 44.15
C GLN A 7 -31.29 -50.54 43.33
N VAL A 8 -31.52 -50.35 42.03
CA VAL A 8 -30.58 -49.68 41.13
C VAL A 8 -30.81 -48.17 41.24
N VAL A 9 -29.84 -47.45 41.80
CA VAL A 9 -29.82 -45.99 41.83
C VAL A 9 -29.27 -45.50 40.50
N ALA A 10 -30.13 -44.93 39.66
CA ALA A 10 -29.72 -44.25 38.43
C ALA A 10 -29.32 -42.81 38.77
N ILE A 11 -28.02 -42.52 38.72
CA ILE A 11 -27.48 -41.16 38.82
C ILE A 11 -27.60 -40.52 37.44
N ALA A 12 -28.56 -39.61 37.28
CA ALA A 12 -28.67 -38.77 36.08
C ALA A 12 -27.67 -37.61 36.16
N PHE A 13 -26.61 -37.68 35.35
CA PHE A 13 -25.72 -36.54 35.11
C PHE A 13 -26.43 -35.52 34.20
N LEU A 14 -26.86 -34.42 34.79
CA LEU A 14 -27.43 -33.27 34.09
C LEU A 14 -26.27 -32.42 33.54
N ILE A 15 -25.86 -32.71 32.30
CA ILE A 15 -24.88 -31.88 31.57
C ILE A 15 -25.62 -30.64 31.07
N VAL A 16 -25.47 -29.53 31.79
CA VAL A 16 -25.88 -28.20 31.33
C VAL A 16 -24.85 -27.75 30.29
N GLY A 17 -25.14 -28.05 29.03
CA GLY A 17 -24.39 -27.52 27.89
C GLY A 17 -24.68 -26.02 27.76
N LEU A 18 -23.75 -25.20 28.26
CA LEU A 18 -23.67 -23.79 27.89
C LEU A 18 -23.38 -23.73 26.38
N CYS A 19 -24.43 -23.51 25.59
CA CYS A 19 -24.28 -23.09 24.20
C CYS A 19 -23.72 -21.66 24.22
N SER A 20 -22.39 -21.54 24.33
CA SER A 20 -21.71 -20.32 23.95
C SER A 20 -21.90 -20.14 22.45
N SER A 21 -22.86 -19.30 22.06
CA SER A 21 -22.95 -18.75 20.72
C SER A 21 -21.70 -17.91 20.48
N ALA A 22 -20.60 -18.57 20.09
CA ALA A 22 -19.52 -17.91 19.41
C ALA A 22 -20.10 -17.40 18.10
N SER A 23 -20.43 -16.11 18.05
CA SER A 23 -20.59 -15.42 16.78
C SER A 23 -19.27 -15.59 16.04
N GLN A 24 -19.20 -16.61 15.18
CA GLN A 24 -18.23 -16.65 14.11
C GLN A 24 -18.56 -15.43 13.26
N GLY A 25 -17.94 -14.30 13.62
CA GLY A 25 -17.94 -13.13 12.76
C GLY A 25 -17.37 -13.62 11.45
N THR A 26 -18.23 -13.76 10.45
CA THR A 26 -17.85 -14.09 9.09
C THR A 26 -16.78 -13.08 8.72
N GLN A 27 -15.53 -13.53 8.69
CA GLN A 27 -14.41 -12.68 8.33
C GLN A 27 -14.62 -12.36 6.85
N GLU A 28 -15.27 -11.23 6.58
CA GLU A 28 -15.45 -10.73 5.23
C GLU A 28 -14.08 -10.71 4.58
N ARG A 29 -13.92 -11.62 3.61
CA ARG A 29 -12.72 -11.69 2.79
C ARG A 29 -12.63 -10.34 2.09
N ILE A 30 -11.68 -9.51 2.49
CA ILE A 30 -11.47 -8.22 1.85
C ILE A 30 -11.18 -8.51 0.39
N ASP A 31 -12.10 -8.11 -0.48
CA ASP A 31 -11.95 -8.23 -1.92
C ASP A 31 -10.80 -7.30 -2.34
N SER A 32 -9.59 -7.86 -2.38
CA SER A 32 -8.47 -7.22 -3.03
C SER A 32 -8.76 -7.28 -4.52
N GLY A 33 -9.10 -6.15 -5.12
CA GLY A 33 -9.28 -6.05 -6.56
C GLY A 33 -8.03 -6.49 -7.31
N GLU A 34 -8.13 -6.45 -8.64
CA GLU A 34 -7.06 -6.90 -9.53
C GLU A 34 -5.71 -6.23 -9.23
N LEU A 35 -4.72 -7.03 -8.79
CA LEU A 35 -3.35 -6.62 -8.50
C LEU A 35 -2.54 -6.47 -9.80
N ASP A 36 -2.87 -5.43 -10.57
CA ASP A 36 -2.18 -5.08 -11.80
C ASP A 36 -1.63 -3.65 -11.70
N ILE A 37 -0.32 -3.55 -11.49
CA ILE A 37 0.39 -2.27 -11.35
C ILE A 37 0.42 -1.50 -12.66
N TYR A 38 0.49 -2.19 -13.81
CA TYR A 38 0.45 -1.54 -15.12
C TYR A 38 -0.91 -0.85 -15.30
N LYS A 39 -2.01 -1.54 -14.99
CA LYS A 39 -3.37 -0.97 -15.01
C LYS A 39 -3.54 0.15 -13.99
N PHE A 40 -2.88 0.07 -12.83
CA PHE A 40 -2.89 1.15 -11.86
C PHE A 40 -2.14 2.40 -12.34
N LEU A 41 -0.96 2.26 -12.95
CA LEU A 41 -0.22 3.41 -13.46
C LEU A 41 -0.82 3.97 -14.76
N SER A 42 -1.41 3.10 -15.58
CA SER A 42 -2.10 3.50 -16.82
C SER A 42 -3.32 4.38 -16.52
N GLY A 43 -3.46 5.47 -17.27
CA GLY A 43 -4.57 6.41 -17.15
C GLY A 43 -4.59 7.26 -15.88
N ALA A 44 -3.49 7.30 -15.12
CA ALA A 44 -3.32 8.26 -14.03
C ALA A 44 -2.48 9.44 -14.54
N ASP A 45 -2.95 10.68 -14.33
CA ASP A 45 -2.13 11.88 -14.59
C ASP A 45 -1.11 12.09 -13.46
N GLY A 46 -1.50 11.70 -12.24
CA GLY A 46 -0.60 11.68 -11.10
C GLY A 46 -1.07 10.75 -9.99
N ILE A 47 -0.15 10.45 -9.08
CA ILE A 47 -0.39 9.56 -7.96
C ILE A 47 0.11 10.26 -6.70
N LEU A 48 -0.79 10.47 -5.75
CA LEU A 48 -0.48 11.07 -4.46
C LEU A 48 -0.31 9.96 -3.42
N THR A 49 0.78 10.01 -2.65
CA THR A 49 0.94 9.16 -1.46
C THR A 49 0.18 9.81 -0.31
N LEU A 50 -0.86 9.15 0.19
CA LEU A 50 -1.69 9.63 1.30
C LEU A 50 -1.14 9.19 2.67
N SER A 51 -0.43 8.05 2.72
CA SER A 51 0.10 7.48 3.96
C SER A 51 1.38 6.69 3.67
N SER A 52 2.34 6.71 4.60
CA SER A 52 3.59 5.96 4.47
C SER A 52 4.14 5.48 5.82
N SER A 53 4.74 4.30 5.84
CA SER A 53 5.54 3.84 6.99
C SER A 53 7.00 4.32 6.94
N LYS A 54 7.38 5.09 5.91
CA LYS A 54 8.70 5.72 5.82
C LYS A 54 8.80 6.89 6.79
N GLU A 55 9.72 6.80 7.72
CA GLU A 55 10.03 7.89 8.65
C GLU A 55 10.57 9.10 7.90
N GLY A 56 10.11 10.29 8.30
CA GLY A 56 10.55 11.55 7.72
C GLY A 56 9.91 11.89 6.38
N LEU A 57 9.17 10.98 5.72
CA LEU A 57 8.42 11.37 4.53
C LEU A 57 7.32 12.37 4.90
N ARG A 58 7.31 13.55 4.26
CA ARG A 58 6.27 14.57 4.47
C ARG A 58 5.24 14.54 3.36
N CYS A 59 5.72 14.51 2.12
CA CYS A 59 4.85 14.39 0.96
C CYS A 59 5.58 13.68 -0.19
N ARG A 60 4.78 13.02 -1.04
CA ARG A 60 5.25 12.40 -2.27
C ARG A 60 4.14 12.43 -3.31
N TYR A 61 4.49 12.90 -4.50
CA TYR A 61 3.62 12.90 -5.66
C TYR A 61 4.39 12.39 -6.88
N ASP A 62 3.80 11.45 -7.61
CA ASP A 62 4.35 10.89 -8.82
C ASP A 62 3.53 11.40 -10.02
N ALA A 63 4.09 12.32 -10.81
CA ALA A 63 3.51 12.74 -12.09
C ALA A 63 3.84 11.65 -13.13
N ILE A 64 2.80 10.99 -13.66
CA ILE A 64 3.00 9.86 -14.55
C ILE A 64 3.26 10.39 -15.96
N GLY A 65 4.30 9.85 -16.59
CA GLY A 65 4.67 10.15 -17.96
C GLY A 65 4.13 9.07 -18.91
N ILE A 66 5.03 8.53 -19.73
CA ILE A 66 4.69 7.53 -20.73
C ILE A 66 4.57 6.17 -20.04
N VAL A 67 3.43 5.51 -20.19
CA VAL A 67 3.20 4.12 -19.76
C VAL A 67 3.03 3.26 -20.99
N THR A 68 3.79 2.17 -21.06
CA THR A 68 3.70 1.12 -22.08
C THR A 68 3.50 -0.21 -21.37
N THR A 69 3.23 -1.29 -22.10
CA THR A 69 3.06 -2.62 -21.50
C THR A 69 4.30 -3.14 -20.76
N ILE A 70 5.48 -2.59 -21.04
CA ILE A 70 6.76 -3.07 -20.48
C ILE A 70 7.41 -2.02 -19.56
N ASN A 71 7.27 -0.74 -19.90
CA ASN A 71 8.00 0.34 -19.24
C ASN A 71 7.05 1.47 -18.82
N VAL A 72 7.48 2.24 -17.83
CA VAL A 72 6.85 3.49 -17.40
C VAL A 72 7.91 4.58 -17.23
N THR A 73 7.58 5.84 -17.50
CA THR A 73 8.35 6.99 -17.04
C THR A 73 7.51 7.81 -16.08
N LEU A 74 8.13 8.38 -15.05
CA LEU A 74 7.43 9.27 -14.12
C LEU A 74 8.40 10.29 -13.51
N THR A 75 7.85 11.42 -13.09
CA THR A 75 8.57 12.43 -12.31
C THR A 75 8.06 12.42 -10.89
N ARG A 76 8.94 12.10 -9.93
CA ARG A 76 8.63 12.07 -8.50
C ARG A 76 9.01 13.39 -7.83
N TYR A 77 8.05 13.98 -7.14
CA TYR A 77 8.21 15.13 -6.28
C TYR A 77 8.16 14.64 -4.83
N LEU A 78 9.25 14.86 -4.09
CA LEU A 78 9.48 14.26 -2.78
C LEU A 78 9.90 15.33 -1.78
N LEU A 79 9.18 15.44 -0.65
CA LEU A 79 9.62 16.24 0.48
C LEU A 79 9.83 15.33 1.68
N GLU A 80 11.06 15.30 2.16
CA GLU A 80 11.47 14.57 3.35
C GLU A 80 11.90 15.56 4.43
N ARG A 81 11.60 15.23 5.69
CA ARG A 81 12.14 15.92 6.84
C ARG A 81 13.64 15.66 6.89
N SER A 82 14.42 16.70 6.61
CA SER A 82 15.85 16.65 6.81
C SER A 82 16.19 16.89 8.29
N ASN A 83 17.08 16.06 8.83
CA ASN A 83 17.66 16.29 10.17
C ASN A 83 18.81 17.32 10.13
N ARG A 84 19.19 17.82 8.94
CA ARG A 84 20.26 18.82 8.78
C ARG A 84 19.63 20.21 8.64
N GLU A 85 19.90 21.09 9.61
CA GLU A 85 19.33 22.45 9.68
C GLU A 85 19.50 23.26 8.39
N HIS A 86 20.63 23.11 7.68
CA HIS A 86 20.88 23.82 6.42
C HIS A 86 19.92 23.40 5.28
N LEU A 87 19.38 22.18 5.32
CA LEU A 87 18.38 21.70 4.35
C LEU A 87 16.95 22.02 4.77
N LEU A 88 16.69 22.37 6.05
CA LEU A 88 15.37 22.82 6.51
C LEU A 88 14.91 24.09 5.78
N ARG A 89 15.84 24.91 5.29
CA ARG A 89 15.54 26.13 4.52
C ARG A 89 14.99 25.84 3.12
N GLN A 90 15.27 24.66 2.57
CA GLN A 90 14.73 24.24 1.28
C GLN A 90 13.48 23.39 1.52
N ASN A 91 12.40 24.01 2.03
CA ASN A 91 11.07 23.41 2.06
C ASN A 91 10.47 23.33 0.65
N ARG A 92 11.23 22.73 -0.28
CA ARG A 92 10.89 22.57 -1.69
C ARG A 92 10.97 21.08 -2.02
N PRO A 93 9.95 20.52 -2.69
CA PRO A 93 10.01 19.14 -3.13
C PRO A 93 11.22 18.89 -4.03
N GLN A 94 11.97 17.83 -3.74
CA GLN A 94 13.00 17.30 -4.62
C GLN A 94 12.33 16.65 -5.84
N ARG A 95 12.81 17.00 -7.04
CA ARG A 95 12.36 16.41 -8.31
C ARG A 95 13.29 15.26 -8.72
N LEU A 96 12.74 14.10 -9.00
CA LEU A 96 13.46 12.90 -9.47
C LEU A 96 12.82 12.41 -10.78
N GLU A 97 13.62 12.19 -11.82
CA GLU A 97 13.14 11.59 -13.06
C GLU A 97 13.40 10.09 -13.05
N LEU A 98 12.33 9.29 -13.10
CA LEU A 98 12.39 7.85 -12.93
C LEU A 98 11.93 7.13 -14.21
N THR A 99 12.66 6.08 -14.57
CA THR A 99 12.25 5.11 -15.59
C THR A 99 11.98 3.78 -14.91
N GLY A 100 10.86 3.16 -15.21
CA GLY A 100 10.40 1.91 -14.63
C GLY A 100 10.30 0.79 -15.64
N ARG A 101 10.57 -0.43 -15.20
CA ARG A 101 10.26 -1.66 -15.94
C ARG A 101 9.31 -2.52 -15.14
N PHE A 102 8.21 -2.95 -15.75
CA PHE A 102 7.25 -3.85 -15.14
C PHE A 102 7.79 -5.27 -15.07
N ASN A 103 7.57 -5.92 -13.93
CA ASN A 103 8.00 -7.28 -13.63
C ASN A 103 6.85 -8.07 -12.99
N LYS A 104 6.94 -9.39 -13.10
CA LYS A 104 6.06 -10.33 -12.40
C LYS A 104 6.85 -10.95 -11.27
N TRP A 105 6.46 -10.68 -10.03
CA TRP A 105 7.12 -11.27 -8.87
C TRP A 105 6.50 -12.61 -8.48
N ASN A 106 5.17 -12.75 -8.60
CA ASN A 106 4.47 -13.97 -8.22
C ASN A 106 4.09 -14.81 -9.45
N SER A 107 4.78 -15.94 -9.66
CA SER A 107 4.51 -16.89 -10.75
C SER A 107 3.30 -17.78 -10.51
N ASN A 108 2.70 -17.73 -9.32
CA ASN A 108 1.54 -18.56 -8.94
C ASN A 108 0.21 -18.05 -9.51
N PHE A 109 0.22 -16.93 -10.24
CA PHE A 109 -0.93 -16.52 -11.04
C PHE A 109 -0.90 -17.28 -12.37
N ASP A 110 -1.64 -18.39 -12.41
CA ASP A 110 -1.82 -19.26 -13.58
C ASP A 110 -2.52 -18.57 -14.78
N VAL A 111 -2.89 -17.30 -14.63
CA VAL A 111 -3.49 -16.51 -15.71
C VAL A 111 -2.50 -15.44 -16.13
N GLN A 112 -2.00 -15.62 -17.36
CA GLN A 112 -1.10 -14.74 -18.10
C GLN A 112 -1.41 -13.23 -17.92
N GLU A 113 -0.36 -12.43 -18.12
CA GLU A 113 -0.35 -10.96 -18.33
C GLU A 113 -0.29 -9.96 -17.16
N LYS A 114 -0.56 -10.31 -15.90
CA LYS A 114 -0.58 -9.27 -14.84
C LYS A 114 0.83 -8.97 -14.30
N TYR A 115 1.18 -7.69 -14.26
CA TYR A 115 2.38 -7.19 -13.59
C TYR A 115 2.01 -6.72 -12.19
N ASP A 116 2.68 -7.21 -11.16
CA ASP A 116 2.48 -6.78 -9.78
C ASP A 116 3.54 -5.79 -9.31
N THR A 117 4.66 -5.70 -10.04
CA THR A 117 5.87 -5.00 -9.61
C THR A 117 6.41 -4.08 -10.69
N VAL A 118 6.96 -2.94 -10.27
CA VAL A 118 7.77 -2.05 -11.12
C VAL A 118 9.11 -1.79 -10.46
N VAL A 119 10.19 -1.90 -11.23
CA VAL A 119 11.54 -1.49 -10.81
C VAL A 119 11.83 -0.14 -11.41
N LEU A 120 11.87 0.90 -10.58
CA LEU A 120 12.16 2.28 -10.95
C LEU A 120 13.63 2.60 -10.75
N THR A 121 14.23 3.27 -11.73
CA THR A 121 15.62 3.72 -11.71
C THR A 121 15.66 5.21 -12.00
N ASN A 122 16.44 5.95 -11.21
CA ASN A 122 16.68 7.37 -11.46
C ASN A 122 17.55 7.55 -12.71
N LYS A 123 17.18 8.46 -13.61
CA LYS A 123 17.94 8.75 -14.83
C LYS A 123 19.40 9.15 -14.56
N GLY A 124 19.68 9.78 -13.43
CA GLY A 124 21.05 10.14 -13.01
C GLY A 124 21.90 8.99 -12.48
N GLY A 125 21.36 7.75 -12.43
CA GLY A 125 21.98 6.63 -11.72
C GLY A 125 21.92 6.79 -10.20
N GLY A 126 22.23 5.72 -9.46
CA GLY A 126 22.43 5.78 -8.00
C GLY A 126 21.21 5.54 -7.09
N TYR A 127 20.00 5.50 -7.64
CA TYR A 127 18.79 5.11 -6.90
C TYR A 127 17.94 4.16 -7.73
N THR A 128 17.61 3.02 -7.12
CA THR A 128 16.65 2.06 -7.64
C THR A 128 15.60 1.76 -6.56
N SER A 129 14.34 1.69 -6.93
CA SER A 129 13.27 1.22 -6.05
C SER A 129 12.41 0.18 -6.73
N THR A 130 12.17 -0.93 -6.04
CA THR A 130 11.19 -1.93 -6.43
C THR A 130 9.89 -1.63 -5.70
N GLU A 131 8.81 -1.44 -6.45
CA GLU A 131 7.48 -1.12 -5.92
C GLU A 131 6.50 -2.19 -6.37
N THR A 132 5.85 -2.86 -5.42
CA THR A 132 4.89 -3.95 -5.67
C THR A 132 3.52 -3.54 -5.15
N ILE A 133 2.49 -3.65 -5.98
CA ILE A 133 1.10 -3.44 -5.57
C ILE A 133 0.63 -4.66 -4.78
N ILE A 134 0.13 -4.45 -3.57
CA ILE A 134 -0.34 -5.53 -2.68
C ILE A 134 -1.82 -5.43 -2.33
N TYR A 135 -2.44 -4.30 -2.67
CA TYR A 135 -3.88 -4.07 -2.59
C TYR A 135 -4.26 -3.03 -3.62
N HIS A 136 -5.42 -3.20 -4.25
CA HIS A 136 -5.96 -2.26 -5.22
C HIS A 136 -7.49 -2.29 -5.18
N LYS A 137 -8.09 -1.11 -5.08
CA LYS A 137 -9.53 -0.92 -5.22
C LYS A 137 -9.79 0.48 -5.79
N ASN A 138 -10.44 0.54 -6.96
CA ASN A 138 -10.76 1.79 -7.64
C ASN A 138 -9.52 2.68 -7.88
N LYS A 139 -9.49 3.89 -7.31
CA LYS A 139 -8.35 4.82 -7.39
C LYS A 139 -7.31 4.61 -6.29
N CYS A 140 -7.54 3.67 -5.37
CA CYS A 140 -6.74 3.45 -4.18
C CYS A 140 -5.87 2.20 -4.31
N ALA A 141 -4.62 2.27 -3.88
CA ALA A 141 -3.74 1.11 -3.82
C ALA A 141 -2.78 1.18 -2.64
N VAL A 142 -2.36 0.00 -2.16
CA VAL A 142 -1.26 -0.13 -1.20
C VAL A 142 -0.06 -0.73 -1.91
N PHE A 143 1.08 -0.09 -1.71
CA PHE A 143 2.36 -0.49 -2.26
C PHE A 143 3.30 -0.97 -1.17
N SER A 144 3.97 -2.08 -1.45
CA SER A 144 5.21 -2.47 -0.79
C SER A 144 6.38 -1.87 -1.59
N VAL A 145 7.20 -1.05 -0.95
CA VAL A 145 8.31 -0.35 -1.61
C VAL A 145 9.61 -0.73 -0.94
N SER A 146 10.57 -1.20 -1.72
CA SER A 146 11.95 -1.43 -1.27
C SER A 146 12.88 -0.56 -2.10
N GLY A 147 13.67 0.28 -1.42
CA GLY A 147 14.63 1.17 -2.06
C GLY A 147 16.06 0.70 -1.81
N SER A 148 16.88 0.70 -2.84
CA SER A 148 18.32 0.55 -2.74
C SER A 148 19.00 1.81 -3.27
N ARG A 149 19.83 2.44 -2.44
CA ARG A 149 20.90 3.30 -2.95
C ARG A 149 22.08 2.37 -3.19
N ASN A 150 22.87 2.60 -4.24
CA ASN A 150 24.06 1.81 -4.60
C ASN A 150 25.17 1.86 -3.51
N ALA A 151 24.87 1.42 -2.29
CA ALA A 151 25.82 1.20 -1.23
C ALA A 151 26.24 -0.26 -1.34
N ILE A 152 27.43 -0.48 -1.90
CA ILE A 152 28.13 -1.76 -1.89
C ILE A 152 28.39 -2.10 -0.42
N GLY A 153 27.52 -2.91 0.20
CA GLY A 153 27.60 -3.23 1.63
C GLY A 153 26.25 -3.49 2.29
N SER A 154 25.70 -4.69 2.06
CA SER A 154 24.84 -5.47 2.97
C SER A 154 23.99 -4.71 4.02
N ARG A 155 22.97 -3.98 3.57
CA ARG A 155 21.74 -3.82 4.36
C ARG A 155 20.58 -4.27 3.49
N THR A 156 19.86 -5.31 3.93
CA THR A 156 18.61 -5.72 3.32
C THR A 156 17.73 -4.48 3.18
N PRO A 157 17.26 -4.12 1.96
CA PRO A 157 16.51 -2.89 1.78
C PRO A 157 15.26 -2.92 2.64
N LYS A 158 15.06 -1.90 3.48
CA LYS A 158 13.88 -1.80 4.34
C LYS A 158 12.64 -1.66 3.45
N THR A 159 11.72 -2.60 3.56
CA THR A 159 10.41 -2.51 2.94
C THR A 159 9.55 -1.51 3.71
N ILE A 160 9.00 -0.54 2.99
CA ILE A 160 8.02 0.43 3.51
C ILE A 160 6.67 0.17 2.83
N LEU A 161 5.60 0.56 3.51
CA LEU A 161 4.24 0.49 2.99
C LEU A 161 3.77 1.90 2.68
N GLU A 162 3.14 2.07 1.53
CA GLU A 162 2.59 3.35 1.09
C GLU A 162 1.15 3.16 0.61
N VAL A 163 0.24 4.00 1.10
CA VAL A 163 -1.11 4.11 0.56
C VAL A 163 -1.10 5.21 -0.48
N ARG A 164 -1.49 4.88 -1.71
CA ARG A 164 -1.45 5.79 -2.86
C ARG A 164 -2.79 5.89 -3.53
N TRP A 165 -3.05 7.07 -4.07
CA TRP A 165 -4.30 7.41 -4.71
C TRP A 165 -4.07 8.04 -6.08
N LYS A 166 -4.79 7.57 -7.11
CA LYS A 166 -4.76 8.17 -8.45
C LYS A 166 -5.38 9.58 -8.39
N TYR A 167 -4.53 10.58 -8.42
CA TYR A 167 -4.91 11.99 -8.39
C TYR A 167 -5.51 12.38 -9.74
N SER A 168 -6.79 12.74 -9.73
CA SER A 168 -7.56 13.16 -10.92
C SER A 168 -8.55 14.27 -10.55
N GLY A 169 -8.16 15.16 -9.63
CA GLY A 169 -9.03 16.21 -9.10
C GLY A 169 -10.19 15.70 -8.23
N GLY A 170 -10.07 14.48 -7.67
CA GLY A 170 -11.11 13.90 -6.81
C GLY A 170 -11.25 14.62 -5.46
N SER A 171 -12.35 14.34 -4.76
CA SER A 171 -12.69 15.00 -3.51
C SER A 171 -11.83 14.52 -2.33
N GLU A 172 -11.75 15.32 -1.26
CA GLU A 172 -11.15 14.88 0.01
C GLU A 172 -11.86 13.63 0.58
N SER A 173 -13.18 13.53 0.37
CA SER A 173 -13.98 12.36 0.76
C SER A 173 -13.50 11.07 0.10
N ASP A 174 -13.10 11.11 -1.18
CA ASP A 174 -12.54 9.96 -1.89
C ASP A 174 -11.19 9.52 -1.31
N GLN A 175 -10.36 10.47 -0.87
CA GLN A 175 -9.09 10.19 -0.23
C GLN A 175 -9.29 9.53 1.13
N LEU A 176 -10.28 9.99 1.91
CA LEU A 176 -10.65 9.39 3.20
C LEU A 176 -11.15 7.95 3.04
N LEU A 177 -12.00 7.68 2.03
CA LEU A 177 -12.45 6.32 1.71
C LEU A 177 -11.28 5.42 1.33
N CYS A 178 -10.35 5.91 0.50
CA CYS A 178 -9.13 5.17 0.17
C CYS A 178 -8.31 4.81 1.42
N LEU A 179 -8.10 5.78 2.32
CA LEU A 179 -7.36 5.56 3.56
C LEU A 179 -8.06 4.54 4.48
N GLN A 180 -9.39 4.59 4.56
CA GLN A 180 -10.16 3.64 5.36
C GLN A 180 -10.07 2.21 4.81
N ASP A 181 -10.25 2.04 3.51
CA ASP A 181 -10.13 0.74 2.84
C ASP A 181 -8.72 0.16 3.00
N ALA A 182 -7.68 0.98 2.76
CA ALA A 182 -6.30 0.57 2.96
C ALA A 182 -6.01 0.20 4.43
N LYS A 183 -6.54 0.94 5.40
CA LYS A 183 -6.39 0.64 6.83
C LYS A 183 -7.03 -0.70 7.20
N ASN A 184 -8.20 -1.00 6.65
CA ASN A 184 -8.87 -2.29 6.88
C ASN A 184 -8.05 -3.46 6.31
N PHE A 185 -7.50 -3.32 5.10
CA PHE A 185 -6.57 -4.29 4.53
C PHE A 185 -5.32 -4.48 5.41
N LEU A 186 -4.67 -3.38 5.83
CA LEU A 186 -3.43 -3.42 6.60
C LEU A 186 -3.58 -3.96 8.02
N ARG A 187 -4.78 -3.91 8.61
CA ARG A 187 -5.05 -4.53 9.93
C ARG A 187 -4.88 -6.06 9.92
N GLN A 188 -4.97 -6.68 8.75
CA GLN A 188 -4.79 -8.12 8.59
C GLN A 188 -3.32 -8.53 8.45
N GLN A 189 -2.39 -7.57 8.40
CA GLN A 189 -0.96 -7.84 8.21
C GLN A 189 -0.15 -7.55 9.48
N PRO A 190 0.86 -8.37 9.80
CA PRO A 190 1.72 -8.19 10.98
C PRO A 190 2.75 -7.04 10.84
N SER A 191 2.65 -6.20 9.81
CA SER A 191 3.64 -5.20 9.43
C SER A 191 3.40 -3.83 10.07
N THR A 192 4.45 -2.99 10.05
CA THR A 192 4.40 -1.62 10.57
C THR A 192 3.35 -0.78 9.83
N GLN A 193 2.32 -0.32 10.57
CA GLN A 193 1.24 0.50 10.03
C GLN A 193 1.78 1.84 9.49
N PRO A 194 1.37 2.25 8.28
CA PRO A 194 1.77 3.52 7.69
C PRO A 194 1.06 4.70 8.40
N LYS A 195 1.75 5.84 8.46
CA LYS A 195 1.24 7.08 9.07
C LYS A 195 0.75 8.01 7.96
N LEU A 196 -0.37 8.69 8.23
CA LEU A 196 -0.92 9.69 7.30
C LEU A 196 0.11 10.77 7.00
N LEU A 197 0.20 11.14 5.73
CA LEU A 197 0.97 12.28 5.27
C LEU A 197 0.04 13.50 5.29
N GLY A 198 0.35 14.48 6.14
CA GLY A 198 -0.49 15.67 6.33
C GLY A 198 -0.17 16.83 5.39
N ASP A 199 0.75 16.63 4.44
CA ASP A 199 1.31 17.72 3.63
C ASP A 199 1.07 17.44 2.14
N GLN A 200 0.35 18.32 1.46
CA GLN A 200 0.12 18.27 0.01
C GLN A 200 1.08 19.18 -0.77
N SER A 201 2.10 19.77 -0.12
CA SER A 201 3.05 20.70 -0.76
C SER A 201 3.89 20.12 -1.90
N CYS A 202 3.84 18.80 -2.11
CA CYS A 202 4.47 18.12 -3.25
C CYS A 202 3.63 18.15 -4.53
N LEU A 203 2.36 18.56 -4.46
CA LEU A 203 1.57 18.73 -5.67
C LEU A 203 2.23 19.81 -6.53
N PRO A 204 2.49 19.55 -7.82
CA PRO A 204 2.94 20.60 -8.71
C PRO A 204 1.90 21.71 -8.66
N LYS A 205 2.37 22.95 -8.45
CA LYS A 205 1.50 24.11 -8.67
C LYS A 205 1.04 23.99 -10.11
N THR A 206 -0.26 23.83 -10.32
CA THR A 206 -0.83 23.85 -11.66
C THR A 206 -0.32 25.13 -12.31
N ALA A 207 0.45 24.97 -13.39
CA ALA A 207 0.74 26.10 -14.24
C ALA A 207 -0.63 26.60 -14.68
N THR A 208 -1.01 27.78 -14.18
CA THR A 208 -2.14 28.51 -14.73
C THR A 208 -1.89 28.54 -16.23
N PRO A 209 -2.81 28.05 -17.08
CA PRO A 209 -2.59 28.19 -18.51
C PRO A 209 -2.37 29.68 -18.76
N GLU A 210 -1.16 30.05 -19.18
CA GLU A 210 -0.90 31.38 -19.69
C GLU A 210 -1.90 31.55 -20.83
N SER A 211 -2.91 32.39 -20.59
CA SER A 211 -3.89 32.79 -21.57
C SER A 211 -3.14 33.35 -22.78
N ALA A 212 -3.14 32.56 -23.85
CA ALA A 212 -2.78 33.02 -25.19
C ALA A 212 -3.82 34.03 -25.70
#